data_AF-A0A2V2PXQ3-F1
#
_entry.id   AF-A0A2V2PXQ3-F1
#
_cell.length_a   1.000
_cell.length_b   1.000
_cell.length_c   1.000
_cell.angle_alpha   90.00
_cell.angle_beta   90.00
_cell.angle_gamma   90.00
#
_symmetry.space_group_name_H-M   'P 1'
#
loop_
_entity.id
_entity.type
_entity.pdbx_description
1 polymer ?
#
loop_
_entity_poly.entity_id
_entity_poly.type
_entity_poly.pdbx_seq_one_letter_code
_entity_poly.pdbx_strand_id
1 'polypeptide(L)'
;PPRPPRRSAAPASRHHLAGVQPLPGGRPHRRQPVPRVAGAGAVTLDGAVASVASGERRYQVRESDGRLTCTCQWWADYRGKRGPCKHALAVTMVRRGATVTGGVR
;
A
#
# COMPACT_ATOMS: atom_id res chain seq x y z
N PRO A 1 55.94 11.87 27.66
CA PRO A 1 54.53 12.01 28.11
C PRO A 1 54.26 13.43 28.62
N PRO A 2 53.15 14.07 28.21
CA PRO A 2 52.23 14.57 29.24
C PRO A 2 50.73 14.38 28.89
N ARG A 3 50.06 13.70 29.84
CA ARG A 3 48.67 13.78 30.37
C ARG A 3 47.48 14.08 29.43
N PRO A 4 46.47 13.18 29.34
CA PRO A 4 45.13 13.55 28.87
C PRO A 4 44.36 14.32 29.96
N PRO A 5 43.47 15.27 29.60
CA PRO A 5 42.58 15.89 30.57
C PRO A 5 41.51 14.90 31.05
N ARG A 6 41.21 15.06 32.35
CA ARG A 6 40.39 14.19 33.18
C ARG A 6 38.92 14.24 32.78
N ARG A 7 38.31 13.05 32.78
CA ARG A 7 36.86 12.82 32.76
C ARG A 7 36.34 12.96 34.21
N SER A 8 35.43 13.89 34.45
CA SER A 8 34.61 13.98 35.67
C SER A 8 33.22 14.42 35.24
N ALA A 9 32.26 13.50 35.14
CA ALA A 9 31.35 13.06 36.20
C ALA A 9 30.23 14.08 36.47
N ALA A 10 29.00 13.63 36.19
CA ALA A 10 27.73 14.35 36.26
C ALA A 10 27.35 14.81 37.67
N PRO A 11 26.32 15.66 37.77
CA PRO A 11 25.23 15.31 38.67
C PRO A 11 23.87 15.22 37.96
N ALA A 12 23.09 14.25 38.43
CA ALA A 12 21.72 13.98 38.03
C ALA A 12 20.78 15.09 38.51
N SER A 13 20.05 15.70 37.59
CA SER A 13 18.87 16.52 37.92
C SER A 13 17.61 15.77 37.50
N ARG A 14 16.90 15.25 38.50
CA ARG A 14 15.54 14.72 38.38
C ARG A 14 14.60 15.87 38.02
N HIS A 15 14.11 15.91 36.78
CA HIS A 15 12.91 16.67 36.46
C HIS A 15 11.68 15.83 36.83
N HIS A 16 11.00 16.21 37.91
CA HIS A 16 9.64 15.76 38.18
C HIS A 16 8.69 16.42 37.17
N LEU A 17 8.22 15.66 36.19
CA LEU A 17 7.09 16.06 35.35
C LEU A 17 5.80 15.60 36.02
N ALA A 18 5.03 16.59 36.47
CA ALA A 18 3.65 16.44 36.90
C ALA A 18 2.79 15.86 35.76
N GLY A 19 1.84 15.02 36.14
CA GLY A 19 1.04 14.18 35.25
C GLY A 19 0.24 14.93 34.19
N VAL A 20 0.17 14.32 33.01
CA VAL A 20 -0.85 14.57 32.01
C VAL A 20 -1.65 13.28 31.90
N GLN A 21 -2.91 13.34 32.31
CA GLN A 21 -3.86 12.23 32.21
C GLN A 21 -4.10 11.90 30.72
N PRO A 22 -4.10 10.62 30.30
CA PRO A 22 -4.47 10.26 28.94
C PRO A 22 -6.00 10.30 28.73
N LEU A 23 -6.41 10.91 27.61
CA LEU A 23 -7.79 10.92 27.09
C LEU A 23 -8.24 9.49 26.73
N PRO A 24 -9.47 9.05 27.08
CA PRO A 24 -10.03 7.80 26.58
C PRO A 24 -10.81 8.06 25.30
N GLY A 25 -10.35 7.51 24.17
CA GLY A 25 -11.18 7.46 22.95
C GLY A 25 -10.38 7.52 21.66
N GLY A 26 -10.18 6.36 21.04
CA GLY A 26 -9.68 6.28 19.68
C GLY A 26 -9.28 4.85 19.37
N ARG A 27 -10.16 4.10 18.69
CA ARG A 27 -9.80 2.79 18.12
C ARG A 27 -8.50 2.99 17.32
N PRO A 28 -7.43 2.22 17.56
CA PRO A 28 -6.27 2.33 16.70
C PRO A 28 -6.72 1.91 15.29
N HIS A 29 -6.76 2.85 14.36
CA HIS A 29 -6.77 2.51 12.94
C HIS A 29 -5.54 1.64 12.74
N ARG A 30 -5.74 0.32 12.60
CA ARG A 30 -4.67 -0.62 12.29
C ARG A 30 -3.88 -0.02 11.13
N ARG A 31 -2.65 0.40 11.40
CA ARG A 31 -1.73 0.85 10.36
C ARG A 31 -1.48 -0.38 9.49
N GLN A 32 -2.16 -0.41 8.35
CA GLN A 32 -1.91 -1.43 7.34
C GLN A 32 -0.44 -1.26 6.90
N PRO A 33 0.38 -2.32 6.84
CA PRO A 33 1.70 -2.20 6.25
C PRO A 33 1.53 -1.67 4.82
N VAL A 34 2.23 -0.58 4.49
CA VAL A 34 2.29 -0.07 3.13
C VAL A 34 3.26 -0.95 2.34
N PRO A 35 2.77 -1.77 1.39
CA PRO A 35 3.68 -2.56 0.58
C PRO A 35 4.48 -1.60 -0.29
N ARG A 36 5.80 -1.76 -0.24
CA ARG A 36 6.77 -1.09 -1.12
C ARG A 36 6.32 -1.26 -2.58
N VAL A 37 6.12 -0.13 -3.26
CA VAL A 37 5.77 -0.09 -4.68
C VAL A 37 7.01 -0.44 -5.51
N ALA A 38 6.94 -1.55 -6.23
CA ALA A 38 7.77 -1.85 -7.38
C ALA A 38 6.90 -2.55 -8.42
N GLY A 39 7.19 -2.30 -9.70
CA GLY A 39 6.39 -2.74 -10.85
C GLY A 39 5.97 -4.22 -10.79
N ALA A 40 4.85 -4.53 -11.43
CA ALA A 40 4.18 -5.83 -11.48
C ALA A 40 3.65 -6.42 -10.15
N GLY A 41 4.16 -6.00 -8.98
CA GLY A 41 3.67 -6.43 -7.66
C GLY A 41 2.51 -5.62 -7.07
N ALA A 42 1.99 -4.66 -7.83
CA ALA A 42 0.98 -3.73 -7.36
C ALA A 42 -0.48 -4.21 -7.53
N VAL A 43 -0.68 -5.39 -8.14
CA VAL A 43 -2.01 -5.94 -8.42
C VAL A 43 -2.26 -7.11 -7.47
N THR A 44 -3.26 -6.98 -6.59
CA THR A 44 -3.78 -8.04 -5.73
C THR A 44 -5.10 -8.53 -6.29
N LEU A 45 -5.19 -9.79 -6.71
CA LEU A 45 -6.45 -10.40 -7.13
C LEU A 45 -7.20 -10.95 -5.91
N ASP A 46 -8.50 -10.64 -5.82
CA ASP A 46 -9.43 -11.10 -4.79
C ASP A 46 -10.71 -11.59 -5.49
N GLY A 47 -10.64 -12.81 -6.04
CA GLY A 47 -11.74 -13.41 -6.80
C GLY A 47 -12.13 -12.58 -8.04
N ALA A 48 -13.32 -11.98 -8.03
CA ALA A 48 -13.84 -11.14 -9.11
C ALA A 48 -13.36 -9.68 -9.04
N VAL A 49 -12.75 -9.27 -7.93
CA VAL A 49 -12.20 -7.92 -7.72
C VAL A 49 -10.68 -8.01 -7.72
N ALA A 50 -10.01 -6.96 -8.17
CA ALA A 50 -8.58 -6.81 -8.16
C ALA A 50 -8.23 -5.42 -7.65
N SER A 51 -7.33 -5.33 -6.69
CA SER A 51 -6.81 -4.06 -6.18
C SER A 51 -5.50 -3.74 -6.87
N VAL A 52 -5.40 -2.56 -7.49
CA VAL A 52 -4.20 -2.08 -8.17
C VAL A 52 -3.66 -0.86 -7.43
N ALA A 53 -2.49 -0.97 -6.83
CA ALA A 53 -1.78 0.17 -6.26
C ALA A 53 -1.08 0.98 -7.38
N SER A 54 -1.25 2.29 -7.37
CA SER A 54 -0.48 3.20 -8.23
C SER A 54 -0.05 4.39 -7.38
N GLY A 55 1.24 4.40 -7.02
CA GLY A 55 1.77 5.31 -6.01
C GLY A 55 1.11 5.08 -4.65
N GLU A 56 0.61 6.13 -4.03
CA GLU A 56 -0.09 6.08 -2.73
C GLU A 56 -1.58 5.71 -2.86
N ARG A 57 -2.12 5.69 -4.09
CA ARG A 57 -3.55 5.44 -4.33
C ARG A 57 -3.77 3.97 -4.68
N ARG A 58 -4.88 3.43 -4.20
CA ARG A 58 -5.35 2.08 -4.54
C ARG A 58 -6.62 2.19 -5.37
N TYR A 59 -6.61 1.54 -6.52
CA TYR A 59 -7.76 1.45 -7.42
C TYR A 59 -8.32 0.05 -7.37
N GLN A 60 -9.63 -0.08 -7.49
CA GLN A 60 -10.29 -1.37 -7.59
C GLN A 60 -10.71 -1.59 -9.03
N VAL A 61 -10.44 -2.79 -9.52
CA VAL A 61 -10.86 -3.28 -10.84
C VAL A 61 -11.76 -4.47 -10.59
N ARG A 62 -13.00 -4.41 -11.05
CA ARG A 62 -13.94 -5.53 -10.94
C ARG A 62 -14.20 -6.10 -12.33
N GLU A 63 -14.09 -7.41 -12.43
CA GLU A 63 -14.52 -8.17 -13.60
C GLU A 63 -15.94 -8.67 -13.36
N SER A 64 -16.84 -8.41 -14.31
CA SER A 64 -18.22 -8.87 -14.25
C SER A 64 -18.68 -9.15 -15.68
N ASP A 65 -19.13 -10.36 -15.94
CA ASP A 65 -19.67 -10.77 -17.26
C ASP A 65 -18.71 -10.49 -18.43
N GLY A 66 -17.41 -10.78 -18.22
CA GLY A 66 -16.36 -10.50 -19.22
C GLY A 66 -16.03 -9.01 -19.40
N ARG A 67 -16.67 -8.10 -18.67
CA ARG A 67 -16.38 -6.67 -18.68
C ARG A 67 -15.53 -6.28 -17.47
N LEU A 68 -14.43 -5.58 -17.73
CA LEU A 68 -13.62 -4.96 -16.69
C LEU A 68 -14.15 -3.57 -16.38
N THR A 69 -14.26 -3.26 -15.09
CA THR A 69 -14.63 -1.94 -14.58
C THR A 69 -13.56 -1.48 -13.60
N CYS A 70 -13.19 -0.20 -13.62
CA CYS A 70 -12.17 0.32 -12.71
C CYS A 70 -12.66 1.58 -11.99
N THR A 71 -12.26 1.78 -10.74
CA THR A 71 -12.59 2.99 -9.96
C THR A 71 -11.69 4.19 -10.29
N CYS A 72 -10.79 4.07 -11.28
CA CYS A 72 -9.91 5.18 -11.67
C CYS A 72 -10.64 6.24 -12.51
N GLN A 73 -10.12 7.46 -12.47
CA GLN A 73 -10.69 8.63 -13.12
C GLN A 73 -10.84 8.44 -14.65
N TRP A 74 -9.83 7.87 -15.31
CA TRP A 74 -9.90 7.50 -16.74
C TRP A 74 -11.10 6.60 -17.06
N TRP A 75 -11.37 5.60 -16.21
CA TRP A 75 -12.54 4.75 -16.42
C TRP A 75 -13.84 5.51 -16.19
N ALA A 76 -13.89 6.40 -15.19
CA ALA A 76 -15.06 7.22 -14.94
C ALA A 76 -15.44 8.08 -16.15
N ASP A 77 -14.46 8.65 -16.84
CA ASP A 77 -14.66 9.49 -18.04
C ASP A 77 -15.01 8.68 -19.29
N TYR A 78 -14.20 7.66 -19.58
CA TYR A 78 -14.25 7.00 -20.88
C TYR A 78 -15.00 5.68 -20.86
N ARG A 79 -15.09 4.98 -19.72
CA ARG A 79 -15.80 3.70 -19.52
C ARG A 79 -15.55 2.67 -20.64
N GLY A 80 -14.32 2.64 -21.17
CA GLY A 80 -13.91 1.73 -22.25
C GLY A 80 -14.08 2.24 -23.67
N LYS A 81 -14.69 3.41 -23.90
CA LYS A 81 -14.82 4.02 -25.25
C LYS A 81 -13.48 4.29 -25.93
N ARG A 82 -12.44 4.54 -25.14
CA ARG A 82 -11.05 4.78 -25.59
C ARG A 82 -10.11 3.61 -25.27
N GLY A 83 -10.65 2.45 -24.89
CA GLY A 83 -9.89 1.29 -24.45
C GLY A 83 -9.73 1.17 -22.92
N PRO A 84 -9.18 0.03 -22.45
CA PRO A 84 -9.01 -0.26 -21.03
C PRO A 84 -7.97 0.68 -20.40
N CYS A 85 -8.23 1.13 -19.17
CA CYS A 85 -7.25 1.90 -18.42
C CYS A 85 -6.00 1.07 -18.09
N LYS A 86 -4.89 1.72 -17.74
CA LYS A 86 -3.65 1.03 -17.34
C LYS A 86 -3.85 -0.03 -16.25
N HIS A 87 -4.79 0.22 -15.32
CA HIS A 87 -5.09 -0.69 -14.22
C HIS A 87 -5.86 -1.92 -14.69
N ALA A 88 -6.89 -1.72 -15.52
CA ALA A 88 -7.64 -2.82 -16.11
C ALA A 88 -6.71 -3.67 -16.98
N LEU A 89 -5.83 -3.04 -17.76
CA LEU A 89 -4.84 -3.75 -18.57
C LEU A 89 -3.87 -4.57 -17.70
N ALA A 90 -3.34 -4.00 -16.63
CA ALA A 90 -2.47 -4.72 -15.69
C ALA A 90 -3.19 -5.95 -15.09
N VAL A 91 -4.45 -5.78 -14.66
CA VAL A 91 -5.27 -6.90 -14.15
C VAL A 91 -5.50 -7.97 -15.21
N THR A 92 -5.78 -7.58 -16.45
CA THR A 92 -5.91 -8.53 -17.56
C THR A 92 -4.64 -9.33 -17.77
N MET A 93 -3.48 -8.68 -17.75
CA MET A 93 -2.18 -9.35 -17.91
C MET A 93 -1.91 -10.32 -16.75
N VAL A 94 -2.17 -9.91 -15.51
CA VAL A 94 -1.99 -10.76 -14.31
C VAL A 94 -2.94 -11.96 -14.34
N ARG A 95 -4.21 -11.76 -14.71
CA ARG A 95 -5.19 -12.85 -14.84
C ARG A 95 -4.80 -13.83 -15.95
N ARG A 96 -4.41 -13.32 -17.13
CA ARG A 96 -3.94 -14.16 -18.24
C ARG A 96 -2.65 -14.91 -17.90
N GLY A 97 -1.71 -14.26 -17.22
CA GLY A 97 -0.47 -14.87 -16.77
C GLY A 97 -0.70 -15.95 -15.69
N ALA A 98 -1.64 -15.73 -14.77
CA ALA A 98 -2.04 -16.74 -13.79
C ALA A 98 -2.65 -17.99 -14.45
N THR A 99 -3.32 -17.85 -15.59
CA THR A 99 -3.89 -18.97 -16.34
C THR A 99 -2.82 -19.85 -17.03
N VAL A 100 -1.58 -19.34 -17.23
CA VAL A 100 -0.53 -20.07 -17.98
C VAL A 100 0.16 -21.19 -17.17
N THR A 101 -0.01 -21.26 -15.85
CA THR A 101 0.53 -22.35 -15.00
C THR A 101 -0.31 -23.65 -15.02
N GLY A 102 -1.33 -23.75 -15.89
CA GLY A 102 -2.26 -24.88 -15.93
C GLY A 102 -2.24 -25.75 -17.19
N GLY A 103 -1.20 -25.70 -18.02
CA GLY A 103 -1.20 -26.52 -19.23
C GLY A 103 0.14 -26.62 -19.95
N VAL A 104 0.85 -27.71 -19.68
CA VAL A 104 1.66 -28.40 -20.70
C VAL A 104 1.34 -29.90 -20.57
N ARG A 105 0.98 -30.48 -21.73
CA ARG A 105 0.63 -31.88 -21.97
C ARG A 105 1.85 -32.77 -21.90
#